data_AF-A0A9D4III0-F1
#
_entry.id   AF-A0A9D4III0-F1
#
_cell.length_a   1.000
_cell.length_b   1.000
_cell.length_c   1.000
_cell.angle_alpha   90.00
_cell.angle_beta   90.00
_cell.angle_gamma   90.00
#
_symmetry.space_group_name_H-M   'P 1'
#
loop_
_entity.id
_entity.type
_entity.pdbx_description
1 polymer ?
#
loop_
_entity_poly.entity_id
_entity_poly.type
_entity_poly.pdbx_seq_one_letter_code
_entity_poly.pdbx_strand_id
1 'polypeptide(L)' 'MRRLQDTAADVYSNFMKGMFIVKRTSGNFRAVAADQSLEQTINKTQKSSGGIIGSSRKKDVV' A
#
# COMPACT_ATOMS: atom_id res chain seq x y z
N MET A 1 -19.35 6.58 18.69
CA MET A 1 -18.38 6.84 17.59
C MET A 1 -18.75 8.16 16.93
N ARG A 2 -17.78 9.02 16.62
CA ARG A 2 -18.00 10.26 15.83
C ARG A 2 -17.78 9.96 14.34
N ARG A 3 -18.36 10.76 13.44
CA ARG A 3 -18.17 10.56 11.99
C ARG A 3 -16.76 11.02 11.59
N LEU A 4 -16.16 10.32 10.63
CA LEU A 4 -14.80 10.60 10.17
C LEU A 4 -14.63 12.05 9.67
N GLN A 5 -15.63 12.54 8.93
CA GLN A 5 -15.67 13.92 8.41
C GLN A 5 -15.64 14.99 9.51
N ASP A 6 -16.14 14.68 10.71
CA ASP A 6 -16.21 15.62 11.84
C ASP A 6 -14.93 15.60 12.67
N THR A 7 -14.13 14.53 12.57
CA THR A 7 -12.91 14.33 13.37
C THR A 7 -11.62 14.46 12.57
N ALA A 8 -11.66 14.19 11.26
CA ALA A 8 -10.52 14.17 10.34
C ALA A 8 -11.01 14.40 8.89
N ALA A 9 -11.40 15.65 8.60
CA ALA A 9 -11.99 16.04 7.31
C ALA A 9 -11.02 15.85 6.12
N ASP A 10 -9.72 16.02 6.36
CA ASP A 10 -8.65 15.79 5.40
C ASP A 10 -8.53 14.31 4.99
N VAL A 11 -8.56 13.41 5.98
CA VAL A 11 -8.56 11.95 5.75
C VAL A 11 -9.81 11.55 4.98
N TYR A 12 -10.97 12.09 5.36
CA TYR A 12 -12.22 11.88 4.63
C TYR A 12 -12.11 12.35 3.16
N SER A 13 -11.58 13.55 2.92
CA SER A 13 -11.39 14.08 1.56
C SER A 13 -10.48 13.18 0.72
N ASN A 14 -9.35 12.75 1.29
CA ASN A 14 -8.40 11.87 0.62
C ASN A 14 -8.99 10.48 0.33
N PHE A 15 -9.80 9.97 1.26
CA PHE A 15 -10.54 8.73 1.07
C PHE A 15 -11.52 8.85 -0.09
N MET A 16 -12.34 9.90 -0.13
CA MET A 16 -13.28 10.14 -1.23
C MET A 16 -12.60 10.32 -2.59
N LYS A 17 -11.36 10.84 -2.61
CA LYS A 17 -10.52 10.95 -3.81
C LYS A 17 -9.87 9.62 -4.24
N GLY A 18 -10.05 8.55 -3.47
CA GLY A 18 -9.44 7.24 -3.76
C GLY A 18 -7.94 7.21 -3.50
N MET A 19 -7.41 8.03 -2.59
CA MET A 19 -5.97 8.04 -2.24
C MET A 19 -5.52 6.83 -1.39
N PHE A 20 -6.32 5.76 -1.37
CA PHE A 20 -6.04 4.49 -0.68
C PHE A 20 -5.90 3.30 -1.65
N ILE A 21 -6.11 3.52 -2.95
CA ILE A 21 -5.97 2.51 -3.99
C ILE A 21 -4.71 2.76 -4.84
N VAL A 22 -4.08 1.67 -5.28
CA VAL A 22 -2.92 1.70 -6.18
C VAL A 22 -3.37 1.37 -7.60
N LYS A 23 -2.98 2.20 -8.57
CA LYS A 23 -3.25 1.99 -10.00
C LYS A 23 -1.94 1.83 -10.77
N ARG A 24 -1.67 0.64 -11.32
CA ARG A 24 -0.41 0.35 -12.05
C ARG A 24 -0.57 0.23 -13.56
N THR A 25 -1.77 -0.06 -14.06
CA THR A 25 -2.03 -0.33 -15.49
C THR A 25 -3.16 0.53 -16.03
N SER A 26 -3.24 0.64 -17.36
CA SER A 26 -4.40 1.17 -18.06
C SER A 26 -5.40 0.05 -18.36
N GLY A 27 -6.60 0.10 -17.79
CA GLY A 27 -7.72 -0.84 -18.07
C GLY A 27 -8.92 -0.65 -17.11
N ASN A 28 -10.01 -1.40 -17.27
CA ASN A 28 -11.18 -1.26 -16.40
C ASN A 28 -10.97 -1.85 -14.99
N PHE A 29 -10.06 -2.82 -14.83
CA PHE A 29 -9.69 -3.45 -13.55
C PHE A 29 -8.26 -3.10 -13.15
N ARG A 30 -8.03 -1.82 -12.82
CA ARG A 30 -6.67 -1.29 -12.62
C ARG A 30 -6.33 -0.92 -11.18
N ALA A 31 -7.29 -0.97 -10.27
CA ALA A 31 -7.15 -0.48 -8.90
C ALA A 31 -7.24 -1.64 -7.91
N VAL A 32 -6.29 -1.70 -6.98
CA VAL A 32 -6.32 -2.60 -5.84
C VAL A 32 -6.03 -1.84 -4.56
N ALA A 33 -6.44 -2.37 -3.40
CA ALA A 33 -6.03 -1.80 -2.12
C ALA A 33 -4.49 -1.80 -2.00
N ALA A 34 -3.93 -0.82 -1.28
CA ALA A 34 -2.49 -0.71 -1.11
C ALA A 34 -1.84 -2.00 -0.54
N ASP A 35 -2.48 -2.60 0.45
CA ASP A 35 -2.05 -3.87 1.07
C ASP A 35 -2.01 -5.02 0.05
N GLN A 36 -3.07 -5.18 -0.74
CA GLN A 36 -3.13 -6.16 -1.82
C GLN A 36 -2.05 -5.91 -2.89
N SER A 37 -1.76 -4.64 -3.23
CA SER A 37 -0.69 -4.32 -4.15
C SER A 37 0.68 -4.74 -3.60
N LEU A 38 0.93 -4.57 -2.31
CA LEU A 38 2.19 -4.94 -1.66
C LEU A 38 2.36 -6.46 -1.70
N GLU A 39 1.32 -7.21 -1.31
CA GLU A 39 1.33 -8.67 -1.31
C GLU A 39 1.53 -9.27 -2.70
N GLN A 40 0.85 -8.72 -3.72
CA GLN A 40 0.94 -9.22 -5.09
C GLN A 40 2.25 -8.85 -5.81
N THR A 41 3.05 -7.94 -5.25
CA THR A 41 4.27 -7.43 -5.91
C THR A 41 5.50 -7.74 -5.07
N ILE A 42 5.92 -6.83 -4.19
CA ILE A 42 7.17 -6.93 -3.44
C ILE A 42 7.21 -8.22 -2.62
N ASN A 43 6.17 -8.52 -1.85
CA ASN A 43 6.17 -9.70 -0.99
C ASN A 43 6.18 -10.98 -1.82
N LYS A 44 5.41 -11.04 -2.91
CA LYS A 44 5.45 -12.16 -3.85
C LYS A 44 6.84 -12.36 -4.46
N THR A 45 7.49 -11.30 -4.93
CA THR A 45 8.85 -11.35 -5.50
C THR A 45 9.89 -11.77 -4.45
N GLN A 46 9.74 -11.33 -3.20
CA GLN A 46 10.63 -11.73 -2.11
C GLN A 46 10.42 -13.19 -1.68
N LYS A 47 9.20 -13.71 -1.80
CA LYS A 47 8.84 -15.10 -1.43
C LYS A 47 9.01 -16.11 -2.57
N SER A 48 9.34 -15.67 -3.79
CA SER A 48 9.59 -16.58 -4.92
C SER A 48 10.95 -17.29 -4.83
N SER A 49 11.16 -18.33 -5.64
CA SER A 49 12.45 -19.02 -5.72
C SER A 49 13.59 -18.04 -6.04
N GLY A 50 14.65 -18.02 -5.22
CA GLY A 50 15.73 -17.02 -5.29
C GLY A 50 15.39 -15.65 -4.67
N GLY A 51 14.25 -15.54 -3.99
CA GLY A 51 13.81 -14.33 -3.31
C GLY A 51 14.56 -14.02 -2.00
N ILE A 52 14.22 -12.90 -1.38
CA ILE A 52 14.92 -12.36 -0.22
C ILE A 52 14.46 -13.06 1.06
N ILE A 53 15.36 -13.78 1.72
CA ILE A 53 15.16 -14.30 3.07
C ILE A 53 15.87 -13.38 4.06
N GLY A 54 15.09 -12.60 4.83
CA GLY A 54 15.59 -11.70 5.88
C GLY A 54 15.98 -10.31 5.38
N SER A 55 15.11 -9.33 5.61
CA SER A 55 15.42 -7.91 5.39
C SER A 55 15.95 -7.30 6.69
N SER A 56 17.23 -7.48 6.99
CA SER A 56 17.87 -6.82 8.12
C SER A 56 18.16 -5.37 7.75
N ARG A 57 17.53 -4.40 8.43
CA ARG A 57 18.02 -3.02 8.38
C ARG A 57 19.43 -3.04 8.96
N LYS A 58 20.45 -2.62 8.21
CA LYS A 58 21.68 -2.14 8.84
C LYS A 58 21.23 -0.97 9.72
N LYS A 59 21.46 -1.06 11.02
CA LYS A 59 21.42 0.12 11.89
C LYS A 59 22.54 0.99 11.36
N ASP A 60 22.21 2.07 10.65
CA ASP A 60 23.22 3.01 10.20
C ASP A 60 24.04 3.42 11.43
N VAL A 61 25.35 3.14 11.38
CA VAL A 61 26.32 3.74 12.30
C VAL A 61 26.84 4.96 11.56
N VAL A 62 26.13 6.09 11.68
CA VAL A 62 26.67 7.46 11.80
C VAL A 62 25.62 8.31 12.49
#